data_AF-A0A0H3LWV4-F1
#
_entry.id   AF-A0A0H3LWV4-F1
#
_cell.length_a   1.000
_cell.length_b   1.000
_cell.length_c   1.000
_cell.angle_alpha   90.00
_cell.angle_beta   90.00
_cell.angle_gamma   90.00
#
_symmetry.space_group_name_H-M   'P 1'
#
loop_
_entity.id
_entity.type
_entity.pdbx_description
1 polymer ?
#
loop_
_entity_poly.entity_id
_entity_poly.type
_entity_poly.pdbx_seq_one_letter_code
_entity_poly.pdbx_strand_id
1 'polypeptide(L)'
;MSSKLPWTKLFADKWILDLACLSPIECNVYIKLRLQMLYTGEPLLNDMKVWANYTGCSVKMFMKALDVLLKTGYIERLDDGYLWSLQVAEELNNSNESLEKVSKTSRSKRLSERAQKAAQARWENIKMMLVMMLKLLSMMLTVCLTMPI
;
A
#
# COMPACT_ATOMS: atom_id res chain seq x y z
N MET A 1 0.21 11.29 5.33
CA MET A 1 0.98 10.07 5.02
C MET A 1 0.40 9.45 3.74
N SER A 2 1.24 9.01 2.81
CA SER A 2 0.81 8.59 1.46
C SER A 2 0.05 7.27 1.52
N SER A 3 -1.26 7.30 1.27
CA SER A 3 -2.16 6.14 1.20
C SER A 3 -2.02 5.33 -0.09
N LYS A 4 -0.79 5.15 -0.59
CA LYS A 4 -0.54 4.28 -1.73
C LYS A 4 -0.56 2.85 -1.21
N LEU A 5 -1.64 2.12 -1.48
CA LEU A 5 -1.64 0.66 -1.36
C LEU A 5 -0.36 0.17 -2.07
N PRO A 6 0.53 -0.55 -1.38
CA PRO A 6 1.70 -1.13 -2.05
C PRO A 6 1.15 -2.02 -3.15
N TRP A 7 1.52 -1.71 -4.40
CA TRP A 7 1.19 -2.57 -5.52
C TRP A 7 2.02 -3.84 -5.37
N THR A 8 1.52 -4.80 -4.60
CA THR A 8 2.18 -6.07 -4.44
C THR A 8 2.00 -6.84 -5.73
N LYS A 9 3.09 -7.02 -6.47
CA LYS A 9 3.08 -7.77 -7.72
C LYS A 9 2.80 -9.23 -7.36
N LEU A 10 1.61 -9.71 -7.72
CA LEU A 10 1.21 -11.08 -7.45
C LEU A 10 1.85 -12.01 -8.50
N PHE A 11 2.83 -12.81 -8.08
CA PHE A 11 3.51 -13.78 -8.94
C PHE A 11 2.71 -15.09 -9.01
N ALA A 12 1.56 -15.04 -9.68
CA ALA A 12 0.61 -16.15 -9.76
C ALA A 12 1.25 -17.46 -10.29
N ASP A 13 2.23 -17.34 -11.18
CA ASP A 13 3.02 -18.43 -11.74
C ASP A 13 3.86 -19.16 -10.68
N LYS A 14 4.41 -18.44 -9.70
CA LYS A 14 5.10 -19.05 -8.56
C LYS A 14 4.09 -19.67 -7.59
N TRP A 15 3.01 -18.95 -7.31
CA TRP A 15 2.00 -19.38 -6.35
C TRP A 15 1.33 -20.69 -6.77
N ILE A 16 1.04 -20.88 -8.06
CA ILE A 16 0.36 -22.10 -8.51
C ILE A 16 1.20 -23.36 -8.32
N LEU A 17 2.54 -23.24 -8.37
CA LEU A 17 3.45 -24.35 -8.13
C LEU A 17 3.52 -24.70 -6.64
N ASP A 18 3.58 -23.69 -5.77
CA ASP A 18 3.55 -23.86 -4.31
C ASP A 18 2.24 -24.53 -3.83
N LEU A 19 1.12 -24.25 -4.50
CA LEU A 19 -0.18 -24.78 -4.13
C LEU A 19 -0.43 -26.20 -4.65
N ALA A 20 0.31 -26.68 -5.65
CA ALA A 20 0.02 -27.94 -6.33
C ALA A 20 0.13 -29.18 -5.43
N CYS A 21 0.94 -29.11 -4.37
CA CYS A 21 1.16 -30.22 -3.45
C CYS A 21 0.33 -30.12 -2.15
N LEU A 22 -0.47 -29.07 -1.98
CA LEU A 22 -1.24 -28.81 -0.77
C LEU A 22 -2.68 -29.33 -0.92
N SER A 23 -3.26 -29.82 0.18
CA SER A 23 -4.68 -30.14 0.22
C SER A 23 -5.54 -28.87 0.11
N PRO A 24 -6.83 -28.96 -0.28
CA PRO A 24 -7.69 -27.78 -0.40
C PRO A 24 -7.75 -26.92 0.88
N ILE A 25 -7.68 -27.58 2.05
CA ILE A 25 -7.69 -26.89 3.35
C ILE A 25 -6.35 -26.18 3.59
N GLU A 26 -5.22 -26.84 3.30
CA GLU A 26 -3.88 -26.23 3.40
C GLU A 26 -3.74 -25.03 2.45
N CYS A 27 -4.20 -25.16 1.20
CA CYS A 27 -4.25 -24.07 0.23
C CYS A 27 -5.03 -22.87 0.78
N ASN A 28 -6.24 -23.09 1.29
CA ASN A 28 -7.07 -22.02 1.85
C ASN A 28 -6.40 -21.34 3.04
N VAL A 29 -5.81 -22.12 3.96
CA VAL A 29 -5.09 -21.57 5.12
C VAL A 29 -3.90 -20.74 4.64
N TYR A 30 -3.06 -21.29 3.77
CA TYR A 30 -1.87 -20.62 3.27
C TYR A 30 -2.18 -19.32 2.55
N ILE A 31 -3.07 -19.35 1.56
CA ILE A 31 -3.42 -18.17 0.75
C ILE A 31 -3.93 -17.04 1.65
N LYS A 32 -4.83 -17.35 2.59
CA LYS A 32 -5.41 -16.34 3.47
C LYS A 32 -4.36 -15.72 4.42
N LEU A 33 -3.53 -16.54 5.06
CA LEU A 33 -2.46 -16.03 5.93
C LEU A 33 -1.46 -15.19 5.13
N ARG A 34 -1.06 -15.67 3.95
CA ARG A 34 -0.15 -14.96 3.05
C ARG A 34 -0.72 -13.61 2.61
N LEU A 35 -1.99 -13.56 2.19
CA LEU A 35 -2.65 -12.31 1.81
C LEU A 35 -2.68 -11.31 2.97
N GLN A 36 -2.93 -11.79 4.19
CA GLN A 36 -2.90 -10.93 5.36
C GLN A 36 -1.50 -10.37 5.62
N MET A 37 -0.46 -11.20 5.54
CA MET A 37 0.95 -10.79 5.66
C MET A 37 1.36 -9.77 4.59
N LEU A 38 0.93 -9.95 3.33
CA LEU A 38 1.19 -9.00 2.24
C LEU A 38 0.43 -7.69 2.44
N TYR A 39 -0.78 -7.75 2.99
CA TYR A 39 -1.61 -6.58 3.24
C TYR A 39 -1.06 -5.73 4.39
N THR A 40 -0.65 -6.35 5.49
CA THR A 40 -0.08 -5.65 6.65
C THR A 40 1.40 -5.31 6.46
N GLY A 41 2.13 -6.12 5.69
CA GLY A 41 3.59 -6.09 5.64
C GLY A 41 4.27 -6.64 6.90
N GLU A 42 3.51 -7.32 7.77
CA GLU A 42 3.90 -7.63 9.15
C GLU A 42 3.63 -9.11 9.49
N PRO A 43 4.48 -9.76 10.31
CA PRO A 43 4.23 -11.08 10.87
C PRO A 43 2.90 -11.19 11.61
N LEU A 44 2.30 -12.38 11.57
CA LEU A 44 1.01 -12.63 12.20
C LEU A 44 1.19 -13.14 13.62
N LEU A 45 0.54 -12.49 14.59
CA LEU A 45 0.46 -13.01 15.95
C LEU A 45 -0.16 -14.42 15.92
N ASN A 46 0.43 -15.37 16.63
CA ASN A 46 -0.03 -16.76 16.62
C ASN A 46 -1.27 -17.00 17.50
N ASP A 47 -2.41 -16.44 17.07
CA ASP A 47 -3.74 -16.71 17.62
C ASP A 47 -4.51 -17.70 16.75
N MET A 48 -4.47 -18.98 17.15
CA MET A 48 -5.09 -20.07 16.42
C MET A 48 -6.60 -19.90 16.22
N LYS A 49 -7.31 -19.26 17.17
CA LYS A 49 -8.77 -19.11 17.09
C LYS A 49 -9.14 -18.05 16.07
N VAL A 50 -8.43 -16.91 16.10
CA VAL A 50 -8.64 -15.83 15.13
C VAL A 50 -8.36 -16.31 13.71
N TRP A 51 -7.24 -17.01 13.51
CA TRP A 51 -6.87 -17.49 12.17
C TRP A 51 -7.73 -18.65 11.67
N ALA A 52 -8.19 -19.54 12.55
CA ALA A 52 -9.17 -20.55 12.16
C ALA A 52 -10.49 -19.91 11.69
N ASN A 53 -10.98 -18.90 12.42
CA ASN A 53 -12.18 -18.16 12.04
C ASN A 53 -11.98 -17.40 10.71
N TYR A 54 -10.85 -16.71 10.56
CA TYR A 54 -10.50 -16.00 9.32
C TYR A 54 -10.40 -16.94 8.11
N THR A 55 -9.83 -18.12 8.33
CA THR A 55 -9.72 -19.15 7.28
C THR A 55 -11.04 -19.84 6.98
N GLY A 56 -12.02 -19.75 7.89
CA GLY A 56 -13.34 -20.35 7.74
C GLY A 56 -13.34 -21.86 8.01
N CYS A 57 -12.39 -22.35 8.80
CA CYS A 57 -12.30 -23.76 9.16
C CYS A 57 -12.26 -23.93 10.70
N SER A 58 -12.48 -25.16 11.17
CA SER A 58 -12.38 -25.44 12.60
C SER A 58 -10.94 -25.25 13.10
N VAL A 59 -10.76 -24.87 14.36
CA VAL A 59 -9.43 -24.72 14.99
C VAL A 59 -8.57 -25.97 14.79
N LYS A 60 -9.17 -27.17 14.90
CA LYS A 60 -8.48 -28.44 14.70
C LYS A 60 -7.97 -28.61 13.26
N MET A 61 -8.76 -28.22 12.26
CA MET A 61 -8.35 -28.28 10.85
C MET A 61 -7.29 -27.24 10.54
N PHE A 62 -7.45 -26.02 11.06
CA PHE A 62 -6.46 -24.95 10.94
C PHE A 62 -5.10 -25.40 11.49
N MET A 63 -5.06 -25.93 12.71
CA MET A 63 -3.82 -26.38 13.34
C MET A 63 -3.13 -27.50 12.54
N LYS A 64 -3.89 -28.45 11.99
CA LYS A 64 -3.34 -29.50 11.13
C LYS A 64 -2.74 -28.94 9.84
N ALA A 65 -3.45 -28.04 9.18
CA ALA A 65 -2.94 -27.39 7.98
C ALA A 65 -1.70 -26.55 8.29
N LEU A 66 -1.72 -25.77 9.37
CA LEU A 66 -0.58 -24.95 9.79
C LEU A 66 0.65 -25.81 10.11
N ASP A 67 0.49 -26.98 10.74
CA ASP A 67 1.57 -27.92 10.99
C ASP A 67 2.22 -28.41 9.68
N VAL A 68 1.41 -28.70 8.65
CA VAL A 68 1.93 -29.03 7.31
C VAL A 68 2.69 -27.85 6.71
N LEU A 69 2.13 -26.63 6.77
CA LEU A 69 2.76 -25.42 6.21
C LEU A 69 4.08 -25.08 6.90
N LEU A 70 4.18 -25.32 8.22
CA LEU A 70 5.41 -25.16 8.98
C LEU A 70 6.46 -26.22 8.57
N LYS A 71 6.05 -27.48 8.43
CA LYS A 71 6.95 -28.58 8.03
C LYS A 71 7.49 -28.44 6.60
N THR A 72 6.70 -27.85 5.73
CA THR A 72 7.05 -27.66 4.31
C THR A 72 7.76 -26.33 4.04
N GLY A 73 7.87 -25.45 5.04
CA GLY A 73 8.55 -24.17 4.92
C GLY A 73 7.77 -23.07 4.20
N TYR A 74 6.47 -23.27 3.93
CA TYR A 74 5.61 -22.21 3.40
C TYR A 74 5.39 -21.09 4.42
N ILE A 75 5.32 -21.47 5.70
CA ILE A 75 5.22 -20.58 6.85
C ILE A 75 6.32 -20.98 7.83
N GLU A 76 6.93 -19.99 8.47
CA GLU A 76 7.89 -20.15 9.54
C GLU A 76 7.32 -19.55 10.82
N ARG A 77 7.78 -20.11 11.94
CA ARG A 77 7.53 -19.56 13.27
C ARG A 77 8.78 -18.82 13.70
N LEU A 78 8.63 -17.51 13.93
CA LEU A 78 9.69 -16.64 14.42
C LEU A 78 9.97 -16.90 15.91
N ASP A 79 11.07 -16.37 16.43
CA ASP A 79 11.51 -16.57 17.82
C ASP A 79 10.50 -16.05 18.85
N ASP A 80 9.77 -14.99 18.50
CA ASP A 80 8.68 -14.41 19.30
C ASP A 80 7.35 -15.18 19.17
N GLY A 81 7.35 -16.26 18.38
CA GLY A 81 6.21 -17.12 18.13
C GLY A 81 5.27 -16.64 17.02
N TYR A 82 5.55 -15.51 16.36
CA TYR A 82 4.76 -15.02 15.24
C TYR A 82 4.93 -15.91 14.01
N LEU A 83 3.94 -15.88 13.12
CA LEU A 83 3.95 -16.61 11.86
C LEU A 83 4.36 -15.69 10.73
N TRP A 84 5.25 -16.16 9.86
CA TRP A 84 5.71 -15.39 8.70
C TRP A 84 5.98 -16.28 7.49
N SER A 85 6.05 -15.69 6.31
CA SER A 85 6.45 -16.40 5.10
C SER A 85 7.64 -15.68 4.46
N LEU A 86 8.74 -16.40 4.26
CA LEU A 86 9.93 -15.83 3.61
C LEU A 86 9.64 -15.35 2.19
N GLN A 87 8.75 -16.04 1.48
CA GLN A 87 8.34 -15.62 0.14
C GLN A 87 7.61 -14.27 0.17
N VAL A 88 6.85 -13.97 1.23
CA VAL A 88 6.21 -12.65 1.41
C VAL A 88 7.27 -11.58 1.65
N ALA A 89 8.27 -11.83 2.51
CA ALA A 89 9.38 -10.90 2.71
C ALA A 89 10.12 -10.60 1.40
N GLU A 90 10.40 -11.62 0.59
CA GLU A 90 11.06 -11.45 -0.71
C GLU A 90 10.20 -10.61 -1.67
N GLU A 91 8.89 -10.87 -1.75
CA GLU A 91 7.95 -10.13 -2.60
C GLU A 91 7.84 -8.64 -2.19
N LEU A 92 7.79 -8.37 -0.88
CA LEU A 92 7.76 -7.01 -0.33
C LEU A 92 9.08 -6.27 -0.62
N ASN A 93 10.23 -6.93 -0.44
CA ASN A 93 11.54 -6.35 -0.72
C ASN A 93 11.72 -6.03 -2.21
N ASN A 94 11.38 -6.97 -3.09
CA ASN A 94 11.45 -6.79 -4.55
C ASN A 94 10.55 -5.64 -5.04
N SER A 95 9.37 -5.49 -4.43
CA SER A 95 8.45 -4.39 -4.73
C SER A 95 9.06 -3.03 -4.33
N ASN A 96 9.72 -2.97 -3.17
CA ASN A 96 10.36 -1.74 -2.69
C ASN A 96 11.59 -1.35 -3.53
N GLU A 97 12.43 -2.33 -3.90
CA GLU A 97 13.57 -2.08 -4.80
C GLU A 97 13.14 -1.56 -6.18
N SER A 98 12.05 -2.09 -6.73
CA SER A 98 11.48 -1.62 -8.00
C SER A 98 11.02 -0.16 -7.90
N LEU A 99 10.35 0.21 -6.82
CA LEU A 99 9.91 1.59 -6.57
C LEU A 99 11.11 2.54 -6.38
N GLU A 100 12.14 2.12 -5.65
CA GLU A 100 13.36 2.91 -5.52
C GLU A 100 14.04 3.14 -6.88
N LYS A 101 14.22 2.08 -7.69
CA LYS A 101 14.83 2.17 -9.01
C LYS A 101 14.03 3.12 -9.92
N VAL A 102 12.69 3.02 -9.93
CA VAL A 102 11.81 3.92 -10.69
C VAL A 102 11.92 5.37 -10.20
N SER A 103 11.95 5.61 -8.89
CA SER A 103 12.09 6.96 -8.30
C SER A 103 13.44 7.60 -8.59
N LYS A 104 14.50 6.80 -8.71
CA LYS A 104 15.88 7.25 -9.01
C LYS A 104 16.08 7.51 -10.51
N THR A 105 15.18 7.08 -11.40
CA THR A 105 15.31 7.37 -12.83
C THR A 105 15.15 8.87 -13.13
N SER A 106 16.00 9.40 -14.00
CA SER A 106 15.99 10.79 -14.47
C SER A 106 14.64 11.19 -15.09
N ARG A 107 13.90 10.21 -15.62
CA ARG A 107 12.56 10.39 -16.20
C ARG A 107 11.51 10.68 -15.12
N SER A 108 11.56 9.98 -14.00
CA SER A 108 10.64 10.18 -12.86
C SER A 108 10.87 11.52 -12.17
N LYS A 109 12.14 11.90 -11.93
CA LYS A 109 12.50 13.24 -11.39
C LYS A 109 12.01 14.38 -12.29
N ARG A 110 12.20 14.27 -13.62
CA ARG A 110 11.68 15.28 -14.57
C ARG A 110 10.17 15.39 -14.55
N LEU A 111 9.45 14.27 -14.38
CA LEU A 111 7.99 14.26 -14.28
C LEU A 111 7.51 14.89 -12.96
N SER A 112 8.18 14.62 -11.83
CA SER A 112 7.83 15.24 -10.54
C SER A 112 8.13 16.75 -10.52
N GLU A 113 9.26 17.18 -11.08
CA GLU A 113 9.60 18.60 -11.21
C GLU A 113 8.58 19.34 -12.10
N ARG A 114 8.15 18.70 -13.20
CA ARG A 114 7.14 19.28 -14.10
C ARG A 114 5.78 19.40 -13.42
N ALA A 115 5.40 18.42 -12.59
CA ALA A 115 4.17 18.48 -11.80
C ALA A 115 4.22 19.58 -10.73
N GLN A 116 5.35 19.75 -10.04
CA GLN A 116 5.55 20.84 -9.06
C GLN A 116 5.50 22.21 -9.73
N LYS A 117 6.18 22.40 -10.88
CA LYS A 117 6.12 23.66 -11.63
C LYS A 117 4.71 23.98 -12.11
N ALA A 118 3.95 22.98 -12.56
CA ALA A 118 2.57 23.18 -12.98
C ALA A 118 1.65 23.56 -11.80
N ALA A 119 1.84 22.95 -10.63
CA ALA A 119 1.11 23.31 -9.41
C ALA A 119 1.46 24.74 -8.95
N GLN A 120 2.74 25.13 -8.99
CA GLN A 120 3.18 26.46 -8.61
C GLN A 120 2.65 27.54 -9.57
N ALA A 121 2.65 27.29 -10.88
CA ALA A 121 2.05 28.20 -11.86
C ALA A 121 0.54 28.42 -11.64
N ARG A 122 -0.19 27.35 -11.27
CA ARG A 122 -1.63 27.47 -10.92
C ARG A 122 -1.83 28.34 -9.69
N TRP A 123 -1.00 28.16 -8.66
CA TRP A 123 -1.04 28.97 -7.45
C TRP A 123 -0.76 30.45 -7.71
N GLU A 124 0.25 30.77 -8.52
CA GLU A 124 0.56 32.16 -8.88
C GLU A 124 -0.56 32.80 -9.70
N ASN A 125 -1.20 32.07 -10.62
CA ASN A 125 -2.35 32.59 -11.36
C ASN A 125 -3.54 32.91 -10.44
N ILE A 126 -3.85 32.02 -9.50
CA ILE A 126 -4.91 32.23 -8.51
C ILE A 126 -4.58 33.45 -7.63
N LYS A 127 -3.33 33.55 -7.18
CA LYS A 127 -2.84 34.69 -6.37
C LYS A 127 -2.98 36.01 -7.12
N MET A 128 -2.58 36.06 -8.40
CA MET A 128 -2.73 37.25 -9.23
C MET A 128 -4.19 37.65 -9.43
N MET A 129 -5.08 36.68 -9.64
CA MET A 129 -6.52 36.93 -9.77
C MET A 129 -7.11 37.55 -8.49
N LEU A 130 -6.75 37.02 -7.31
CA LEU A 130 -7.18 37.58 -6.02
C LEU A 130 -6.68 39.02 -5.82
N VAL A 131 -5.42 39.30 -6.17
CA VAL A 131 -4.85 40.65 -6.10
C VAL A 131 -5.57 41.62 -7.04
N MET A 132 -5.93 41.19 -8.25
CA MET A 132 -6.72 42.00 -9.19
C MET A 132 -8.13 42.29 -8.66
N MET A 133 -8.81 41.29 -8.10
CA MET A 133 -10.14 41.47 -7.50
C MET A 133 -10.11 42.45 -6.33
N LEU A 134 -9.11 42.35 -5.44
CA LEU A 134 -8.92 43.29 -4.33
C LEU A 134 -8.68 44.73 -4.82
N LYS A 135 -7.87 44.91 -5.87
CA LYS A 135 -7.65 46.23 -6.48
C LYS A 135 -8.92 46.82 -7.09
N LEU A 136 -9.72 46.01 -7.79
CA LEU A 136 -11.00 46.45 -8.36
C LEU A 136 -12.02 46.86 -7.28
N LEU A 137 -12.12 46.07 -6.20
CA LEU A 137 -12.95 46.40 -5.04
C LEU A 137 -12.52 47.71 -4.37
N SER A 138 -11.22 47.90 -4.18
CA SER A 138 -10.68 49.16 -3.66
C SER A 138 -11.02 50.34 -4.57
N MET A 139 -10.88 50.18 -5.89
CA MET A 139 -11.15 51.23 -6.87
C MET A 139 -12.64 51.61 -6.89
N MET A 140 -13.54 50.62 -6.81
CA MET A 140 -14.98 50.86 -6.72
C MET A 140 -15.37 51.55 -5.40
N LEU A 141 -14.79 51.16 -4.27
CA LEU A 141 -15.01 51.88 -3.01
C LEU A 141 -14.54 53.33 -3.08
N THR A 142 -13.37 53.58 -3.68
CA THR A 142 -12.86 54.96 -3.85
C THR A 142 -13.80 55.81 -4.69
N VAL A 143 -14.30 55.29 -5.81
CA VAL A 143 -15.25 56.02 -6.67
C VAL A 143 -16.57 56.32 -5.94
N CYS A 144 -17.13 55.36 -5.20
CA CYS A 144 -18.34 55.58 -4.40
C CYS A 144 -18.16 56.62 -3.29
N LEU A 145 -16.96 56.74 -2.70
CA LEU A 145 -16.68 57.70 -1.64
C LEU A 145 -16.33 59.11 -2.16
N THR A 146 -16.01 59.26 -3.45
CA THR A 146 -15.61 60.55 -4.06
C THR A 146 -16.67 61.16 -4.99
N MET A 147 -17.84 60.53 -5.17
CA MET A 147 -18.94 61.17 -5.90
C MET A 147 -19.66 62.18 -4.98
N PRO A 148 -19.73 63.47 -5.34
CA PRO A 148 -20.57 64.43 -4.63
C PRO A 148 -22.05 64.07 -4.85
N ILE A 149 -22.83 64.13 -3.77
CA ILE A 149 -24.31 64.01 -3.80
C ILE A 149 -24.91 65.18 -4.57
#